data_AF-A0A2G4GC69-F1
#
_entry.id   AF-A0A2G4GC69-F1
#
_cell.length_a   1.000
_cell.length_b   1.000
_cell.length_c   1.000
_cell.angle_alpha   90.00
_cell.angle_beta   90.00
_cell.angle_gamma   90.00
#
_symmetry.space_group_name_H-M   'P 1'
#
loop_
_entity.id
_entity.type
_entity.pdbx_description
1 polymer ?
#
loop_
_entity_poly.entity_id
_entity_poly.type
_entity_poly.pdbx_seq_one_letter_code
_entity_poly.pdbx_strand_id
1 'polypeptide(L)'
;GMAITMDLRLDYSSGALPNVPILMLLDREADVHMARRSGANGWIIKPLDALRLRKAVNAIVAGGCFAEGVPVPEAIVEEVVASVDEATEPAAELLNQ
;
A
#
# COMPACT_ATOMS: atom_id res chain seq x y z
N GLY A 1 -10.54 -16.27 -7.25
CA GLY A 1 -9.47 -15.58 -6.52
C GLY A 1 -10.04 -14.75 -5.38
N MET A 2 -10.67 -13.63 -5.71
CA MET A 2 -11.07 -12.59 -4.75
C MET A 2 -11.88 -13.09 -3.55
N ALA A 3 -12.92 -13.91 -3.77
CA ALA A 3 -13.75 -14.42 -2.66
C ALA A 3 -12.93 -15.22 -1.65
N ILE A 4 -12.07 -16.12 -2.12
CA ILE A 4 -11.18 -16.92 -1.26
C ILE A 4 -10.16 -16.02 -0.54
N THR A 5 -9.65 -14.98 -1.20
CA THR A 5 -8.76 -14.02 -0.54
C THR A 5 -9.45 -13.32 0.62
N MET A 6 -10.70 -12.87 0.43
CA MET A 6 -11.47 -12.22 1.49
C MET A 6 -11.76 -13.18 2.63
N ASP A 7 -12.12 -14.43 2.33
CA ASP A 7 -12.38 -15.47 3.32
C ASP A 7 -11.15 -15.75 4.19
N LEU A 8 -9.99 -15.97 3.57
CA LEU A 8 -8.71 -16.16 4.29
C LEU A 8 -8.32 -14.93 5.14
N ARG A 9 -8.68 -13.72 4.69
CA ARG A 9 -8.43 -12.50 5.46
C ARG A 9 -9.37 -12.39 6.66
N LEU A 10 -10.62 -12.82 6.53
CA LEU A 10 -11.57 -12.86 7.63
C LEU A 10 -11.11 -13.87 8.69
N ASP A 11 -10.69 -15.06 8.26
CA ASP A 11 -10.19 -16.09 9.15
C ASP A 11 -8.88 -15.72 9.85
N TYR A 12 -7.99 -15.00 9.17
CA TYR A 12 -6.82 -14.41 9.83
C TYR A 12 -7.25 -13.37 10.87
N SER A 13 -8.20 -12.50 10.53
CA SER A 13 -8.66 -11.43 11.42
C SER A 13 -9.43 -11.96 12.64
N SER A 14 -10.09 -13.11 12.52
CA SER A 14 -10.77 -13.80 13.62
C SER A 14 -9.81 -14.62 14.50
N GLY A 15 -8.55 -14.79 14.07
CA GLY A 15 -7.56 -15.62 14.75
C GLY A 15 -7.72 -17.13 14.46
N ALA A 16 -8.60 -17.50 13.53
CA ALA A 16 -8.81 -18.89 13.13
C ALA A 16 -7.65 -19.47 12.30
N LEU A 17 -6.89 -18.61 11.59
CA LEU A 17 -5.76 -19.00 10.74
C LEU A 17 -4.55 -18.09 10.96
N PRO A 18 -3.31 -18.57 10.71
CA PRO A 18 -2.14 -17.70 10.60
C PRO A 18 -2.22 -16.81 9.35
N ASN A 19 -1.43 -15.72 9.31
CA ASN A 19 -1.35 -14.86 8.13
C ASN A 19 -0.65 -15.61 6.99
N VAL A 20 -1.39 -15.90 5.92
CA VAL A 20 -0.83 -16.50 4.71
C VAL A 20 -0.73 -15.44 3.61
N PRO A 21 0.46 -15.23 3.00
CA PRO A 21 0.60 -14.28 1.91
C PRO A 21 -0.09 -14.81 0.63
N ILE A 22 -0.87 -13.96 -0.03
CA ILE A 22 -1.70 -14.33 -1.19
C ILE A 22 -1.22 -13.57 -2.43
N LEU A 23 -0.82 -14.30 -3.48
CA LEU A 23 -0.56 -13.80 -4.83
C LEU A 23 -1.70 -14.20 -5.77
N MET A 24 -2.37 -13.24 -6.39
CA MET A 24 -3.44 -13.52 -7.36
C MET A 24 -2.96 -13.48 -8.80
N LEU A 25 -3.44 -14.42 -9.61
CA LEU A 25 -3.18 -14.44 -11.05
C LEU A 25 -4.42 -13.95 -11.78
N LEU A 26 -4.31 -12.80 -12.46
CA LEU A 26 -5.39 -12.13 -13.15
C LEU A 26 -5.38 -12.51 -14.63
N ASP A 27 -6.56 -12.50 -15.25
CA ASP A 27 -6.70 -12.77 -16.68
C ASP A 27 -6.44 -11.51 -17.51
N ARG A 28 -6.72 -10.33 -16.95
CA ARG A 28 -6.63 -9.03 -17.64
C ARG A 28 -6.48 -7.87 -16.66
N GLU A 29 -6.09 -6.71 -17.17
CA GLU A 29 -5.97 -5.45 -16.40
C GLU A 29 -7.27 -5.01 -15.72
N ALA A 30 -8.42 -5.27 -16.34
CA ALA A 30 -9.72 -4.87 -15.78
C ALA A 30 -10.01 -5.48 -14.39
N ASP A 31 -9.35 -6.58 -14.02
CA ASP A 31 -9.55 -7.25 -12.73
C ASP A 31 -8.69 -6.64 -11.59
N VAL A 32 -7.77 -5.71 -11.90
CA VAL A 32 -6.85 -5.07 -10.93
C VAL A 32 -7.62 -4.34 -9.83
N HIS A 33 -8.70 -3.65 -10.18
CA HIS A 33 -9.51 -2.89 -9.21
C HIS A 33 -10.14 -3.79 -8.14
N MET A 34 -10.61 -4.97 -8.56
CA MET A 34 -11.15 -5.99 -7.66
C MET A 34 -10.03 -6.63 -6.83
N ALA A 35 -8.87 -6.89 -7.44
CA ALA A 35 -7.73 -7.51 -6.76
C ALA A 35 -7.18 -6.62 -5.63
N ARG A 36 -7.10 -5.31 -5.87
CA ARG A 36 -6.70 -4.32 -4.87
C ARG A 36 -7.63 -4.29 -3.65
N ARG A 37 -8.93 -4.54 -3.84
CA ARG A 37 -9.94 -4.48 -2.77
C ARG A 37 -10.07 -5.77 -1.97
N SER A 38 -9.65 -6.90 -2.51
CA SER A 38 -9.77 -8.17 -1.80
C SER A 38 -8.70 -8.39 -0.73
N GLY A 39 -7.71 -7.50 -0.62
CA GLY A 39 -6.66 -7.60 0.41
C GLY A 39 -5.57 -8.63 0.09
N ALA A 40 -5.35 -8.99 -1.18
CA ALA A 40 -4.19 -9.80 -1.55
C ALA A 40 -2.89 -9.02 -1.35
N ASN A 41 -1.80 -9.75 -1.07
CA ASN A 41 -0.46 -9.17 -0.96
C ASN A 41 0.10 -8.76 -2.32
N GLY A 42 -0.38 -9.38 -3.40
CA GLY A 42 -0.02 -8.99 -4.75
C GLY A 42 -0.84 -9.66 -5.84
N TRP A 43 -0.61 -9.23 -7.08
CA TRP A 43 -1.18 -9.84 -8.28
C TRP A 43 -0.28 -9.72 -9.51
N ILE A 44 -0.41 -10.70 -10.42
CA ILE A 44 0.24 -10.76 -11.73
C ILE A 44 -0.85 -10.93 -12.79
N ILE A 45 -0.74 -10.21 -13.91
CA ILE A 45 -1.64 -10.37 -15.06
C ILE A 45 -1.01 -11.36 -16.03
N LYS A 46 -1.79 -12.36 -16.45
CA LYS A 46 -1.35 -13.37 -17.42
C LYS A 46 -1.01 -12.71 -18.78
N PRO A 47 -0.02 -13.25 -19.53
CA PRO A 47 0.65 -14.54 -19.34
C PRO A 47 1.75 -14.50 -18.26
N LEU A 48 1.99 -15.64 -17.62
CA LEU A 48 3.00 -15.76 -16.56
C LEU A 48 4.41 -15.85 -17.15
N ASP A 49 5.35 -15.22 -16.46
CA ASP A 49 6.80 -15.39 -16.67
C ASP A 49 7.43 -15.87 -15.36
N ALA A 50 8.39 -16.79 -15.45
CA ALA A 50 9.00 -17.43 -14.29
C ALA A 50 9.78 -16.43 -13.42
N LEU A 51 10.47 -15.47 -14.03
CA LEU A 51 11.24 -14.47 -13.29
C LEU A 51 10.30 -13.49 -12.58
N ARG A 52 9.23 -13.04 -13.24
CA ARG A 52 8.17 -12.21 -12.62
C ARG A 52 7.50 -12.92 -11.46
N LEU A 53 7.10 -14.18 -11.64
CA LEU A 53 6.48 -14.98 -10.59
C LEU A 53 7.40 -15.13 -9.38
N ARG A 54 8.67 -15.47 -9.60
CA ARG A 54 9.65 -15.61 -8.51
C ARG A 54 9.85 -14.30 -7.75
N LYS A 55 9.94 -13.17 -8.46
CA LYS A 55 10.06 -11.84 -7.84
C LYS A 55 8.83 -11.52 -6.98
N ALA A 56 7.64 -11.76 -7.51
CA ALA A 56 6.40 -11.51 -6.80
C ALA A 56 6.27 -12.36 -5.54
N VAL A 57 6.54 -13.66 -5.64
CA VAL A 57 6.51 -14.59 -4.49
C VAL A 57 7.49 -14.15 -3.41
N ASN A 58 8.74 -13.85 -3.78
CA ASN A 58 9.75 -13.39 -2.82
C ASN A 58 9.32 -12.10 -2.13
N ALA A 59 8.75 -11.14 -2.88
CA ALA A 59 8.29 -9.87 -2.32
C ALA A 59 7.18 -10.08 -1.27
N ILE A 60 6.17 -10.91 -1.58
CA ILE A 60 5.04 -11.11 -0.65
C ILE A 60 5.40 -11.99 0.56
N VAL A 61 6.32 -12.94 0.40
CA VAL A 61 6.81 -13.78 1.52
C VAL A 61 7.66 -12.94 2.47
N ALA A 62 8.40 -11.96 1.95
CA ALA A 62 9.13 -10.98 2.77
C ALA A 62 8.22 -9.94 3.44
N GLY A 63 6.89 -10.05 3.31
CA GLY A 63 5.92 -9.11 3.87
C GLY A 63 5.69 -7.84 3.02
N GLY A 64 6.32 -7.76 1.85
CA GLY A 64 6.09 -6.69 0.88
C GLY A 64 4.84 -6.92 0.01
N CYS A 65 4.73 -6.13 -1.06
CA CYS A 65 3.68 -6.25 -2.06
C CYS A 65 4.24 -6.32 -3.48
N PHE A 66 3.47 -6.90 -4.41
CA PHE A 66 3.80 -6.93 -5.84
C PHE A 66 2.53 -6.72 -6.65
N ALA A 67 2.40 -5.62 -7.38
CA ALA A 67 1.17 -5.25 -8.07
C ALA A 67 1.44 -4.82 -9.53
N GLU A 68 0.88 -5.54 -10.50
CA GLU A 68 0.91 -5.17 -11.92
C GLU A 68 -0.33 -4.36 -12.33
N GLY A 69 -0.21 -3.56 -13.40
CA GLY A 69 -1.34 -2.81 -13.97
C GLY A 69 -1.91 -1.71 -13.06
N VAL A 70 -1.17 -1.31 -12.02
CA VAL A 70 -1.53 -0.14 -11.20
C VAL A 70 -1.02 1.11 -11.93
N PRO A 71 -1.89 2.08 -12.27
CA PRO A 71 -1.43 3.33 -12.86
C PRO A 71 -0.51 4.03 -11.88
N VAL A 72 0.68 4.43 -12.34
CA VAL A 72 1.59 5.27 -11.56
C VAL A 72 0.85 6.59 -11.33
N PRO A 73 0.57 6.99 -10.08
CA PRO A 73 0.02 8.31 -9.84
C PRO A 73 1.03 9.32 -10.36
N GLU A 74 0.61 10.16 -11.32
CA GLU A 74 1.37 11.34 -11.71
C GLU A 74 1.66 12.12 -10.43
N ALA A 75 2.93 12.22 -10.06
CA ALA A 75 3.33 12.86 -8.83
C ALA A 75 2.89 14.32 -8.89
N ILE A 76 1.86 14.66 -8.12
CA ILE A 76 1.56 16.04 -7.78
C ILE A 76 2.75 16.56 -6.99
N VAL A 77 3.59 17.37 -7.63
CA VAL A 77 4.61 18.18 -6.95
C VAL A 77 3.86 19.22 -6.12
N GLU A 78 3.63 18.89 -4.85
CA GLU A 78 3.08 19.82 -3.88
C GLU A 78 4.16 20.85 -3.56
N GLU A 79 4.09 22.02 -4.20
CA GLU A 79 4.93 23.18 -3.91
C GLU A 79 4.60 23.67 -2.50
N VAL A 80 5.41 23.26 -1.53
CA VAL A 80 5.35 23.75 -0.15
C VAL A 80 5.79 25.22 -0.16
N VAL A 81 4.83 26.14 -0.28
CA VAL A 81 5.06 27.54 0.05
C VAL A 81 5.22 27.65 1.57
N ALA A 82 6.48 27.77 1.99
CA ALA A 82 6.85 27.98 3.38
C ALA A 82 6.16 29.23 3.95
N SER A 83 5.36 29.05 5.00
CA SER A 83 4.88 30.15 5.84
C SER A 83 6.07 30.79 6.52
N VAL A 84 6.30 32.08 6.20
CA VAL A 84 7.30 32.92 6.85
C VAL A 84 6.80 33.23 8.27
N ASP A 85 7.59 32.83 9.26
CA ASP A 85 7.39 33.07 10.68
C ASP A 85 7.68 34.55 10.98
N GLU A 86 6.65 35.33 11.37
CA GLU A 86 6.79 36.75 11.68
C GLU A 86 6.77 37.00 13.21
N ALA A 87 7.96 37.36 13.69
CA ALA A 87 8.27 38.33 14.76
C ALA A 87 7.71 38.13 16.19
N THR A 88 8.62 37.67 17.07
CA THR A 88 9.15 38.40 18.25
C THR A 88 8.32 39.53 18.86
N GLU A 89 7.96 39.41 20.15
CA GLU A 89 8.45 40.29 21.25
C GLU A 89 8.42 39.55 22.62
N PRO A 90 9.46 39.67 23.46
CA PRO A 90 9.56 38.97 24.74
C PRO A 90 8.86 39.71 25.88
N ALA A 91 8.20 38.96 26.75
CA ALA A 91 7.73 39.41 28.04
C ALA A 91 8.92 39.77 28.95
N ALA A 92 9.07 41.06 29.26
CA ALA A 92 9.88 41.55 30.36
C ALA A 92 9.00 42.36 31.31
N GLU A 93 8.41 41.63 32.25
CA GLU A 93 7.85 42.16 33.49
C GLU A 93 9.00 42.60 34.39
N LEU A 94 9.10 43.89 34.71
CA LEU A 94 9.69 44.41 35.94
C LEU A 94 9.37 45.90 36.09
N LEU A 95 8.16 46.15 36.62
CA LEU A 95 7.93 47.30 37.50
C LEU A 95 8.74 47.06 38.78
N ASN A 96 9.89 47.73 38.90
CA ASN A 96 10.44 48.06 40.21
C ASN A 96 11.37 49.29 40.10
N GLN A 97 10.94 50.35 40.80
CA GLN A 97 11.54 51.69 40.98
C GLN A 97 11.16 52.75 39.94
#